data_AF-A0A1B7N094-F1
#
_entry.id   AF-A0A1B7N094-F1
#
_cell.length_a   1.000
_cell.length_b   1.000
_cell.length_c   1.000
_cell.angle_alpha   90.00
_cell.angle_beta   90.00
_cell.angle_gamma   90.00
#
_symmetry.space_group_name_H-M   'P 1'
#
loop_
_entity.id
_entity.type
_entity.pdbx_description
1 polymer ?
#
loop_
_entity_poly.entity_id
_entity_poly.type
_entity_poly.pdbx_seq_one_letter_code
_entity_poly.pdbx_strand_id
1 'polypeptide(L)'
;MQNPKNEIPSIITTLASTRSASALAQTISRYFTPDAQFWHPLCRSATREEILGVYQWYRIMSPQTRSRVLSVIYDETLNVLIVEVVQMFHIRYNPFPPSKARLNVRLTLREVNGLHYIARQEDFYHPTVCH
;
A
#
# COMPACT_ATOMS: atom_id res chain seq x y z
N MET A 1 2.94 -6.46 -13.50
CA MET A 1 2.52 -5.19 -14.15
C MET A 1 3.27 -5.05 -15.45
N GLN A 2 2.57 -4.69 -16.52
CA GLN A 2 3.16 -4.34 -17.81
C GLN A 2 3.51 -2.85 -17.87
N ASN A 3 2.68 -2.00 -17.25
CA ASN A 3 2.94 -0.57 -17.11
C ASN A 3 2.76 -0.16 -15.64
N PRO A 4 3.82 -0.28 -14.82
CA PRO A 4 3.73 -0.03 -13.39
C PRO A 4 3.18 1.36 -13.04
N LYS A 5 3.64 2.40 -13.76
CA LYS A 5 3.20 3.79 -13.52
C LYS A 5 1.69 3.96 -13.65
N ASN A 6 1.08 3.31 -14.63
CA ASN A 6 -0.37 3.42 -14.89
C ASN A 6 -1.21 2.46 -14.03
N GLU A 7 -0.67 1.28 -13.67
CA GLU A 7 -1.40 0.27 -12.91
C GLU A 7 -1.40 0.52 -11.40
N ILE A 8 -0.30 1.04 -10.84
CA ILE A 8 -0.09 1.21 -9.39
C ILE A 8 -1.17 2.04 -8.67
N PRO A 9 -1.72 3.13 -9.23
CA PRO A 9 -2.80 3.86 -8.58
C PRO A 9 -3.99 2.98 -8.18
N SER A 10 -4.42 2.11 -9.09
CA SER A 10 -5.53 1.17 -8.87
C SER A 10 -5.18 0.08 -7.84
N ILE A 11 -3.92 -0.39 -7.85
CA ILE A 11 -3.42 -1.42 -6.94
C ILE A 11 -3.39 -0.87 -5.52
N ILE A 12 -2.76 0.29 -5.29
CA ILE A 12 -2.71 0.96 -3.99
C ILE A 12 -4.11 1.28 -3.48
N THR A 13 -4.99 1.79 -4.35
CA THR A 13 -6.39 2.06 -3.97
C THR A 13 -7.11 0.78 -3.53
N THR A 14 -6.89 -0.33 -4.23
CA THR A 14 -7.46 -1.63 -3.85
C THR A 14 -6.92 -2.10 -2.51
N LEU A 15 -5.61 -2.08 -2.30
CA LEU A 15 -4.96 -2.50 -1.05
C LEU A 15 -5.48 -1.72 0.16
N ALA A 16 -5.58 -0.39 0.03
CA ALA A 16 -5.91 0.50 1.14
C ALA A 16 -7.41 0.77 1.32
N SER A 17 -8.28 0.41 0.36
CA SER A 17 -9.71 0.79 0.40
C SER A 17 -10.69 -0.32 0.05
N THR A 18 -10.25 -1.50 -0.38
CA THR A 18 -11.19 -2.59 -0.68
C THR A 18 -11.88 -3.12 0.57
N ARG A 19 -13.18 -3.42 0.44
CA ARG A 19 -13.96 -4.16 1.44
C ARG A 19 -14.00 -5.66 1.16
N SER A 20 -13.48 -6.12 0.02
CA SER A 20 -13.48 -7.52 -0.36
C SER A 20 -12.18 -8.19 0.10
N ALA A 21 -12.28 -9.19 0.98
CA ALA A 21 -11.14 -9.97 1.43
C ALA A 21 -10.51 -10.77 0.27
N SER A 22 -11.35 -11.28 -0.66
CA SER A 22 -10.86 -11.99 -1.84
C SER A 22 -10.14 -11.06 -2.80
N ALA A 23 -10.66 -9.85 -3.03
CA ALA A 23 -9.99 -8.86 -3.88
C ALA A 23 -8.63 -8.45 -3.31
N LEU A 24 -8.53 -8.27 -1.98
CA LEU A 24 -7.26 -7.98 -1.32
C LEU A 24 -6.25 -9.12 -1.52
N ALA A 25 -6.66 -10.36 -1.21
CA ALA A 25 -5.80 -11.54 -1.35
C ALA A 25 -5.35 -11.76 -2.80
N GLN A 26 -6.25 -11.61 -3.78
CA GLN A 26 -5.92 -11.72 -5.20
C GLN A 26 -4.95 -10.61 -5.64
N THR A 27 -5.15 -9.38 -5.19
CA THR A 27 -4.27 -8.25 -5.50
C THR A 27 -2.86 -8.51 -4.99
N ILE A 28 -2.74 -8.92 -3.72
CA ILE A 28 -1.43 -9.23 -3.11
C ILE A 28 -0.78 -10.41 -3.84
N SER A 29 -1.49 -11.51 -4.06
CA SER A 29 -0.98 -12.68 -4.77
C SER A 29 -0.48 -12.35 -6.18
N ARG A 30 -1.22 -11.50 -6.91
CA ARG A 30 -0.92 -11.14 -8.31
C ARG A 30 0.27 -10.20 -8.45
N TYR A 31 0.41 -9.23 -7.53
CA TYR A 31 1.33 -8.10 -7.73
C TYR A 31 2.56 -8.12 -6.84
N PHE A 32 2.61 -8.93 -5.78
CA PHE A 32 3.77 -9.03 -4.89
C PHE A 32 4.58 -10.30 -5.16
N THR A 33 5.90 -10.21 -5.02
CA THR A 33 6.76 -11.41 -5.02
C THR A 33 6.51 -12.23 -3.75
N PRO A 34 6.74 -13.57 -3.75
CA PRO A 34 6.54 -14.39 -2.55
C PRO A 34 7.35 -13.91 -1.34
N ASP A 35 8.56 -13.41 -1.58
CA ASP A 35 9.52 -12.86 -0.62
C ASP A 35 9.39 -11.34 -0.45
N ALA A 36 8.23 -10.76 -0.78
CA ALA A 36 8.06 -9.32 -0.71
C ALA A 36 8.16 -8.80 0.73
N GLN A 37 8.82 -7.66 0.88
CA GLN A 37 9.02 -6.99 2.16
C GLN A 37 8.05 -5.82 2.33
N PHE A 38 7.60 -5.58 3.56
CA PHE A 38 6.76 -4.44 3.88
C PHE A 38 7.29 -3.74 5.12
N TRP A 39 7.63 -2.47 4.98
CA TRP A 39 8.18 -1.64 6.03
C TRP A 39 7.23 -0.49 6.32
N HIS A 40 6.53 -0.60 7.43
CA HIS A 40 5.57 0.40 7.90
C HIS A 40 6.00 0.91 9.27
N PRO A 41 5.63 2.14 9.67
CA PRO A 41 6.01 2.68 10.97
C PRO A 41 5.62 1.79 12.17
N LEU A 42 4.56 1.00 12.03
CA LEU A 42 4.04 0.13 13.09
C LEU A 42 4.48 -1.34 12.99
N CYS A 43 4.95 -1.80 11.84
CA CYS A 43 5.27 -3.21 11.66
C CYS A 43 6.22 -3.46 10.47
N ARG A 44 6.82 -4.65 10.45
CA ARG A 44 7.56 -5.16 9.31
C ARG A 44 7.08 -6.56 8.95
N SER A 45 7.16 -6.87 7.66
CA SER A 45 6.89 -8.20 7.11
C SER A 45 7.95 -8.55 6.09
N ALA A 46 8.24 -9.85 5.95
CA ALA A 46 9.24 -10.37 5.03
C ALA A 46 8.67 -11.37 4.01
N THR A 47 7.36 -11.66 4.10
CA THR A 47 6.66 -12.51 3.13
C THR A 47 5.37 -11.87 2.67
N ARG A 48 4.92 -12.26 1.49
CA ARG A 48 3.65 -11.81 0.92
C ARG A 48 2.44 -12.19 1.78
N GLU A 49 2.48 -13.34 2.43
CA GLU A 49 1.40 -13.85 3.29
C GLU A 49 1.30 -13.02 4.58
N GLU A 50 2.43 -12.59 5.16
CA GLU A 50 2.45 -11.65 6.29
C GLU A 50 1.89 -10.27 5.87
N ILE A 51 2.25 -9.79 4.67
CA ILE A 51 1.71 -8.53 4.12
C ILE A 51 0.18 -8.59 4.02
N LEU A 52 -0.37 -9.72 3.57
CA LEU A 52 -1.82 -9.93 3.56
C LEU A 52 -2.41 -9.82 4.97
N GLY A 53 -1.78 -10.43 5.97
CA GLY A 53 -2.19 -10.33 7.37
C GLY A 53 -2.21 -8.87 7.87
N VAL A 54 -1.19 -8.08 7.53
CA VAL A 54 -1.11 -6.66 7.90
C VAL A 54 -2.27 -5.86 7.30
N TYR A 55 -2.53 -5.99 5.99
CA TYR A 55 -3.65 -5.29 5.36
C TYR A 55 -5.01 -5.76 5.90
N GLN A 56 -5.17 -7.04 6.23
CA GLN A 56 -6.38 -7.56 6.86
C GLN A 56 -6.58 -6.95 8.26
N TRP A 57 -5.53 -6.89 9.07
CA TRP A 57 -5.56 -6.26 10.39
C TRP A 57 -5.94 -4.78 10.29
N TYR A 58 -5.36 -4.01 9.35
CA TYR A 58 -5.75 -2.62 9.12
C TYR A 58 -7.22 -2.46 8.73
N ARG A 59 -7.77 -3.35 7.90
CA ARG A 59 -9.20 -3.33 7.55
C ARG A 59 -10.11 -3.59 8.74
N ILE A 60 -9.69 -4.43 9.69
CA ILE A 60 -10.42 -4.63 10.94
C ILE A 60 -10.37 -3.35 11.77
N MET A 61 -9.19 -2.76 11.95
CA MET A 61 -9.03 -1.54 12.75
C MET A 61 -9.71 -0.31 12.15
N SER A 62 -9.73 -0.15 10.83
CA SER A 62 -10.32 1.00 10.15
C SER A 62 -11.15 0.52 8.93
N PRO A 63 -12.41 0.08 9.15
CA PRO A 63 -13.22 -0.57 8.12
C PRO A 63 -13.71 0.35 7.00
N GLN A 64 -13.58 1.67 7.17
CA GLN A 64 -14.02 2.68 6.21
C GLN A 64 -12.86 3.48 5.60
N THR A 65 -11.63 2.93 5.64
CA THR A 65 -10.47 3.61 5.07
C THR A 65 -10.70 3.92 3.58
N ARG A 66 -10.53 5.19 3.22
CA ARG A 66 -10.53 5.64 1.82
C ARG A 66 -9.15 6.19 1.50
N SER A 67 -8.61 5.78 0.37
CA SER A 67 -7.31 6.22 -0.12
C SER A 67 -7.47 6.89 -1.47
N ARG A 68 -6.59 7.86 -1.74
CA ARG A 68 -6.46 8.52 -3.03
C ARG A 68 -4.99 8.65 -3.35
N VAL A 69 -4.58 8.14 -4.51
CA VAL A 69 -3.25 8.39 -5.07
C VAL A 69 -3.25 9.78 -5.70
N LEU A 70 -2.28 10.61 -5.32
CA LEU A 70 -2.14 11.97 -5.80
C LEU A 70 -1.15 12.07 -6.95
N SER A 71 -0.03 11.35 -6.84
CA SER A 71 1.03 11.36 -7.84
C SER A 71 1.78 10.03 -7.85
N VAL A 72 2.36 9.72 -9.02
CA VAL A 72 3.22 8.54 -9.22
C VAL A 72 4.44 8.98 -10.01
N ILE A 73 5.61 8.80 -9.42
CA ILE A 73 6.91 8.94 -10.07
C ILE A 73 7.47 7.53 -10.23
N TYR A 74 7.90 7.17 -11.44
CA TYR A 74 8.54 5.90 -11.71
C TYR A 74 9.93 6.15 -12.28
N ASP A 75 10.94 5.61 -11.61
CA ASP A 75 12.30 5.49 -12.12
C ASP A 75 12.49 4.07 -12.67
N GLU A 76 12.51 3.96 -13.99
CA GLU A 76 12.66 2.68 -14.71
C GLU A 76 14.06 2.08 -14.54
N THR A 77 15.09 2.91 -14.35
CA THR A 77 16.48 2.43 -14.19
C THR A 77 16.65 1.77 -12.84
N LEU A 78 16.06 2.35 -11.79
CA LEU A 78 16.10 1.79 -10.44
C LEU A 78 14.99 0.77 -10.18
N ASN A 79 14.00 0.68 -11.07
CA ASN A 79 12.76 -0.07 -10.85
C ASN A 79 12.04 0.34 -9.56
N VAL A 80 11.92 1.64 -9.34
CA VAL A 80 11.34 2.22 -8.11
C VAL A 80 10.23 3.18 -8.42
N LEU A 81 9.09 3.02 -7.73
CA LEU A 81 8.03 4.02 -7.72
C LEU A 81 8.01 4.77 -6.40
N ILE A 82 7.80 6.08 -6.47
CA ILE A 82 7.37 6.90 -5.35
C ILE A 82 5.92 7.30 -5.61
N VAL A 83 5.04 6.84 -4.73
CA VAL A 83 3.60 7.03 -4.83
C VAL A 83 3.17 7.92 -3.69
N GLU A 84 2.59 9.06 -4.02
CA GLU A 84 2.02 9.93 -3.02
C GLU A 84 0.57 9.53 -2.76
N VAL A 85 0.24 9.27 -1.51
CA VAL A 85 -1.07 8.78 -1.10
C VAL A 85 -1.64 9.66 0.00
N VAL A 86 -2.94 9.91 -0.07
CA VAL A 86 -3.73 10.43 1.04
C VAL A 86 -4.69 9.34 1.48
N GLN A 87 -4.73 9.08 2.77
CA GLN A 87 -5.64 8.11 3.39
C GLN A 87 -6.50 8.82 4.43
N MET A 88 -7.80 8.58 4.39
CA MET A 88 -8.70 8.93 5.49
C MET A 88 -8.91 7.68 6.33
N PHE A 89 -8.42 7.73 7.57
CA PHE A 89 -8.58 6.67 8.54
C PHE A 89 -9.70 7.01 9.51
N HIS A 90 -10.50 6.00 9.86
CA HIS A 90 -11.43 6.09 10.96
C HIS A 90 -11.24 4.85 11.82
N ILE A 91 -10.46 5.01 12.89
CA ILE A 91 -10.13 3.94 13.82
C ILE A 91 -11.42 3.51 14.54
N ARG A 92 -11.73 2.22 14.46
CA ARG A 92 -12.88 1.62 15.13
C ARG A 92 -12.78 1.90 16.63
N TYR A 93 -13.90 2.33 17.23
CA TYR A 93 -14.00 2.69 18.65
C TYR A 93 -13.29 3.99 19.08
N ASN A 94 -12.66 4.73 18.15
CA ASN A 94 -12.13 6.06 18.45
C ASN A 94 -13.26 7.12 18.37
N PRO A 95 -13.53 7.91 19.43
CA PRO A 95 -14.56 8.95 19.41
C PRO A 95 -14.17 10.19 18.57
N PHE A 96 -12.91 10.32 18.13
CA PHE A 96 -12.47 11.45 17.32
C PHE A 96 -12.89 11.33 15.83
N PRO A 97 -13.05 12.48 15.12
CA PRO A 97 -13.32 12.48 13.69
C PRO A 97 -12.26 11.71 12.88
N PRO A 98 -12.60 11.22 11.68
CA PRO A 98 -11.61 10.60 10.79
C PRO A 98 -10.40 11.50 10.56
N SER A 99 -9.21 10.95 10.71
CA SER A 99 -7.95 11.67 10.50
C SER A 99 -7.44 11.43 9.09
N LYS A 100 -6.95 12.51 8.47
CA LYS A 100 -6.31 12.46 7.16
C LYS A 100 -4.81 12.25 7.35
N ALA A 101 -4.30 11.12 6.88
CA ALA A 101 -2.88 10.85 6.75
C ALA A 101 -2.42 11.13 5.32
N ARG A 102 -1.21 11.68 5.19
CA ARG A 102 -0.50 11.80 3.92
C ARG A 102 0.79 11.01 4.04
N LEU A 103 1.11 10.22 3.03
CA LEU A 103 2.31 9.39 3.03
C LEU A 103 2.89 9.29 1.63
N ASN A 104 4.20 9.09 1.58
CA ASN A 104 4.88 8.60 0.40
C ASN A 104 5.10 7.09 0.55
N VAL A 105 4.71 6.33 -0.46
CA VAL A 105 4.94 4.89 -0.54
C VAL A 105 6.03 4.66 -1.56
N ARG A 106 7.17 4.12 -1.11
CA ARG A 106 8.25 3.69 -2.00
C ARG A 106 8.05 2.22 -2.33
N LEU A 107 7.88 1.92 -3.61
CA LEU A 107 7.78 0.56 -4.12
C LEU A 107 9.06 0.21 -4.86
N THR A 108 9.76 -0.84 -4.41
CA THR A 108 10.84 -1.46 -5.19
C THR A 108 10.25 -2.61 -5.99
N LEU A 109 10.43 -2.58 -7.30
CA LEU A 109 9.94 -3.60 -8.20
C LEU A 109 11.04 -4.60 -8.56
N ARG A 110 10.62 -5.84 -8.82
CA ARG A 110 11.43 -6.89 -9.43
C ARG A 110 10.79 -7.28 -10.75
N GLU A 111 11.58 -7.27 -11.81
CA GLU A 111 11.15 -7.76 -13.10
C GLU A 111 11.37 -9.28 -13.19
N VAL A 112 10.36 -10.00 -13.65
CA VAL A 112 10.43 -11.43 -13.95
C VAL A 112 9.68 -11.67 -15.25
N ASN A 113 10.39 -12.14 -16.29
CA ASN A 113 9.83 -12.42 -17.61
C ASN A 113 9.05 -11.24 -18.23
N GLY A 114 9.60 -10.02 -18.16
CA GLY A 114 8.95 -8.82 -18.71
C GLY A 114 7.79 -8.27 -17.88
N LEU A 115 7.49 -8.86 -16.72
CA LEU A 115 6.47 -8.38 -15.80
C LEU A 115 7.10 -7.87 -14.51
N HIS A 116 6.60 -6.74 -14.04
CA HIS A 116 7.07 -6.14 -12.79
C HIS A 116 6.19 -6.54 -11.60
N TYR A 117 6.83 -6.89 -10.49
CA TYR A 117 6.21 -7.27 -9.22
C TYR A 117 6.76 -6.41 -8.09
N ILE A 118 5.94 -6.12 -7.09
CA ILE A 118 6.35 -5.40 -5.88
C ILE A 118 7.17 -6.36 -5.02
N ALA A 119 8.47 -6.09 -4.89
CA ALA A 119 9.38 -6.84 -4.04
C ALA A 119 9.57 -6.17 -2.67
N ARG A 120 9.35 -4.85 -2.59
CA ARG A 120 9.32 -4.14 -1.32
C ARG A 120 8.37 -2.95 -1.37
N GLN A 121 7.60 -2.76 -0.30
CA GLN A 121 6.82 -1.56 -0.04
C GLN A 121 7.32 -0.91 1.26
N GLU A 122 7.58 0.39 1.23
CA GLU A 122 8.01 1.19 2.37
C GLU A 122 7.09 2.41 2.51
N ASP A 123 6.48 2.57 3.68
CA ASP A 123 5.48 3.61 3.92
C ASP A 123 6.06 4.73 4.80
N PHE A 124 6.13 5.94 4.25
CA PHE A 124 6.66 7.14 4.92
C PHE A 124 5.53 8.13 5.21
N TYR A 125 5.00 8.08 6.43
CA TYR A 125 3.94 8.97 6.87
C TYR A 125 4.47 10.36 7.18
N HIS A 126 3.75 11.39 6.73
CA HIS A 126 4.02 12.75 7.13
C HIS A 126 3.60 12.92 8.59
N PRO A 127 4.43 13.55 9.44
CA PRO A 127 4.01 13.92 10.79
C PRO A 127 2.84 14.90 10.69
N THR A 128 1.70 14.53 11.27
CA THR A 128 0.59 15.44 11.48
C THR A 128 0.81 16.15 12.81
N VAL A 129 0.98 17.47 12.78
CA VAL A 129 0.92 18.29 14.01
C VAL A 129 -0.53 18.26 14.49
N CYS A 130 -0.77 17.67 15.66
CA CYS A 130 -2.05 17.83 16.34
C CYS A 130 -2.15 19.30 16.78
N HIS A 131 -3.12 20.04 16.24
CA HIS A 131 -3.55 21.33 16.76
C HIS A 131 -4.76 21.13 17.68
#